data_AF-A0A7I0J7S0-F1
#
_entry.id   AF-A0A7I0J7S0-F1
#
_cell.length_a   1.000
_cell.length_b   1.000
_cell.length_c   1.000
_cell.angle_alpha   90.00
_cell.angle_beta   90.00
_cell.angle_gamma   90.00
#
_symmetry.space_group_name_H-M   'P 1'
#
loop_
_entity.id
_entity.type
_entity.pdbx_description
1 polymer ?
#
loop_
_entity_poly.entity_id
_entity_poly.type
_entity_poly.pdbx_seq_one_letter_code
_entity_poly.pdbx_strand_id
1 'polypeptide(L)'
;IKLGYQRLGWVLGITGEIPRSVLEIGYGTGTFIEAAKITGVADCAGCDIAEFPLPKGVRFVGWDQALAGAWDLVAMFDVLEHIPDLGFLSRLKTR
;
A
#
# COMPACT_ATOMS: atom_id res chain seq x y z
N ILE A 1 0.68 -19.23 5.38
CA ILE A 1 0.28 -18.59 4.10
C ILE A 1 0.57 -17.10 4.22
N LYS A 2 1.35 -16.50 3.31
CA LYS A 2 1.54 -15.04 3.30
C LYS A 2 0.26 -14.40 2.75
N LEU A 3 -0.62 -13.92 3.63
CA LEU A 3 -1.92 -13.35 3.26
C LEU A 3 -1.79 -12.17 2.28
N GLY A 4 -0.70 -11.39 2.36
CA GLY A 4 -0.39 -10.32 1.42
C GLY A 4 -0.34 -10.75 -0.05
N TYR A 5 0.13 -11.97 -0.34
CA TYR A 5 0.21 -12.48 -1.71
C TYR A 5 -1.17 -12.85 -2.25
N GLN A 6 -2.04 -13.39 -1.39
CA GLN A 6 -3.43 -13.68 -1.76
C GLN A 6 -4.20 -12.37 -2.01
N ARG A 7 -4.02 -11.38 -1.13
CA ARG A 7 -4.60 -10.02 -1.30
C ARG A 7 -4.18 -9.40 -2.63
N LEU A 8 -2.90 -9.51 -3.01
CA LEU A 8 -2.44 -9.04 -4.32
C LEU A 8 -3.13 -9.79 -5.48
N GLY A 9 -3.25 -11.12 -5.39
CA GLY A 9 -3.97 -11.89 -6.41
C GLY A 9 -5.42 -11.43 -6.60
N TRP A 10 -6.12 -11.13 -5.49
CA TRP A 10 -7.46 -10.56 -5.53
C TRP A 10 -7.49 -9.16 -6.18
N VAL A 11 -6.59 -8.27 -5.75
CA VAL A 11 -6.48 -6.92 -6.31
C VAL A 11 -6.26 -6.98 -7.82
N LEU A 12 -5.27 -7.73 -8.30
CA LEU A 12 -4.96 -7.84 -9.73
C LEU A 12 -6.11 -8.48 -10.53
N GLY A 13 -6.82 -9.43 -9.93
CA GLY A 13 -8.02 -10.02 -10.55
C GLY A 13 -9.17 -9.01 -10.71
N ILE A 14 -9.29 -8.04 -9.80
CA ILE A 14 -10.30 -6.98 -9.85
C ILE A 14 -9.88 -5.84 -10.78
N THR A 15 -8.62 -5.39 -10.71
CA THR A 15 -8.13 -4.26 -11.52
C THR A 15 -7.83 -4.66 -12.96
N GLY A 16 -7.49 -5.93 -13.21
CA GLY A 16 -7.12 -6.43 -14.55
C GLY A 16 -5.76 -5.93 -15.04
N GLU A 17 -5.02 -5.17 -14.24
CA GLU A 17 -3.72 -4.61 -14.58
C GLU A 17 -2.78 -4.59 -13.37
N ILE A 18 -1.47 -4.60 -13.66
CA ILE A 18 -0.43 -4.37 -12.64
C ILE A 18 -0.27 -2.85 -12.49
N PRO A 19 -0.53 -2.26 -11.30
CA PRO A 19 -0.39 -0.82 -11.09
C PRO A 19 1.07 -0.39 -11.23
N ARG A 20 1.33 0.86 -11.66
CA ARG A 20 2.71 1.37 -11.75
C ARG A 20 3.22 1.86 -10.39
N SER A 21 2.30 2.28 -9.52
CA SER A 21 2.60 2.68 -8.15
C SER A 21 1.60 2.12 -7.12
N VAL A 22 2.12 1.66 -5.98
CA VAL A 22 1.35 1.10 -4.86
C VAL A 22 1.78 1.75 -3.56
N LEU A 23 0.80 2.21 -2.79
CA LEU A 23 0.93 2.59 -1.38
C LEU A 23 0.16 1.60 -0.51
N GLU A 24 0.78 1.06 0.54
CA GLU A 24 0.06 0.38 1.64
C GLU A 24 0.10 1.26 2.90
N ILE A 25 -1.06 1.60 3.43
CA ILE A 25 -1.22 2.27 4.72
C ILE A 25 -1.46 1.19 5.77
N GLY A 26 -0.69 1.22 6.86
CA GLY A 26 -0.66 0.14 7.86
C GLY A 26 0.05 -1.10 7.32
N TYR A 27 1.24 -0.93 6.72
CA TYR A 27 1.91 -2.03 6.03
C TYR A 27 2.39 -3.15 6.98
N GLY A 28 2.57 -2.87 8.27
CA GLY A 28 3.04 -3.86 9.26
C GLY A 28 4.36 -4.52 8.85
N THR A 29 4.31 -5.79 8.46
CA THR A 29 5.50 -6.54 7.99
C THR A 29 5.79 -6.39 6.48
N GLY A 30 4.95 -5.67 5.75
CA GLY A 30 5.13 -5.33 4.33
C GLY A 30 4.89 -6.48 3.36
N THR A 31 4.22 -7.57 3.77
CA THR A 31 4.06 -8.76 2.92
C THR A 31 3.23 -8.54 1.66
N PHE A 32 2.29 -7.58 1.66
CA PHE A 32 1.53 -7.21 0.46
C PHE A 32 2.39 -6.38 -0.50
N ILE A 33 3.07 -5.33 -0.01
CA ILE A 33 3.97 -4.55 -0.87
C ILE A 33 5.17 -5.40 -1.37
N GLU A 34 5.66 -6.35 -0.58
CA GLU A 34 6.65 -7.36 -1.03
C GLU A 34 6.14 -8.08 -2.27
N ALA A 35 4.91 -8.60 -2.21
CA ALA A 35 4.28 -9.27 -3.33
C ALA A 35 4.14 -8.33 -4.54
N ALA A 36 3.67 -7.09 -4.31
CA ALA A 36 3.52 -6.10 -5.38
C ALA A 36 4.86 -5.82 -6.07
N LYS A 37 5.93 -5.70 -5.28
CA LYS A 37 7.28 -5.47 -5.81
C LYS A 37 7.77 -6.65 -6.65
N ILE A 38 7.56 -7.88 -6.19
CA ILE A 38 7.91 -9.10 -6.93
C ILE A 38 7.13 -9.20 -8.24
N THR A 39 5.86 -8.79 -8.25
CA THR A 39 5.00 -8.78 -9.45
C THR A 39 5.41 -7.72 -10.48
N GLY A 40 6.29 -6.78 -10.13
CA GLY A 40 6.86 -5.81 -11.06
C GLY A 40 6.29 -4.39 -10.94
N VAL A 41 5.59 -4.08 -9.84
CA VAL A 41 5.21 -2.69 -9.54
C VAL A 41 6.47 -1.84 -9.40
N ALA A 42 6.54 -0.75 -10.17
CA ALA A 42 7.75 0.07 -10.27
C ALA A 42 8.00 0.88 -8.99
N ASP A 43 6.97 1.58 -8.51
CA ASP A 43 7.03 2.39 -7.29
C ASP A 43 6.20 1.77 -6.17
N CYS A 44 6.87 1.31 -5.12
CA CYS A 44 6.24 0.67 -3.97
C CYS A 44 6.57 1.47 -2.71
N ALA A 45 5.55 1.87 -1.95
CA ALA A 45 5.71 2.59 -0.72
C ALA A 45 4.83 2.04 0.41
N GLY A 46 5.35 2.07 1.64
CA GLY A 46 4.62 1.77 2.87
C GLY A 46 4.52 3.01 3.75
N CYS A 47 3.33 3.24 4.31
CA CYS A 47 3.08 4.23 5.35
C CYS A 47 2.58 3.52 6.61
N ASP A 48 3.21 3.77 7.76
CA ASP A 48 2.81 3.21 9.04
C ASP A 48 3.17 4.19 10.17
N ILE A 49 2.59 4.00 11.35
CA ILE A 49 2.84 4.84 12.53
C ILE A 49 4.27 4.68 13.06
N ALA A 50 4.89 3.53 12.79
CA ALA A 50 6.26 3.22 13.15
C ALA A 50 7.00 2.65 11.93
N GLU A 51 8.26 3.03 11.77
CA GLU A 51 9.11 2.50 10.71
C GLU A 51 9.56 1.08 11.07
N PHE A 52 8.83 0.08 10.57
CA PHE A 52 9.25 -1.31 10.56
C PHE A 52 10.06 -1.64 9.30
N PRO A 53 10.98 -2.63 9.35
CA PRO A 53 11.77 -3.03 8.20
C PRO A 53 10.87 -3.36 6.99
N LEU A 54 11.09 -2.62 5.90
CA LEU A 54 10.40 -2.84 4.64
C LEU A 54 11.21 -3.77 3.72
N PRO A 55 10.54 -4.47 2.80
CA PRO A 55 11.21 -5.24 1.76
C PRO A 55 12.17 -4.36 0.94
N LYS A 56 13.24 -4.97 0.40
CA LYS A 56 14.24 -4.25 -0.41
C LYS A 56 13.58 -3.55 -1.61
N GLY A 57 13.87 -2.26 -1.78
CA GLY A 57 13.37 -1.46 -2.90
C GLY A 57 11.95 -0.92 -2.70
N VAL A 58 11.40 -1.05 -1.48
CA VAL A 58 10.18 -0.38 -1.04
C VAL A 58 10.57 0.83 -0.20
N ARG A 59 9.88 1.96 -0.40
CA ARG A 59 10.15 3.20 0.33
C ARG A 59 9.23 3.32 1.54
N PHE A 60 9.76 3.70 2.69
CA PHE A 60 8.92 4.24 3.75
C PHE A 60 8.50 5.67 3.36
N VAL A 61 7.22 6.00 3.54
CA VAL A 61 6.71 7.37 3.38
C VAL A 61 5.90 7.77 4.61
N GLY A 62 6.11 8.99 5.08
CA GLY A 62 5.30 9.54 6.17
C GLY A 62 3.88 9.89 5.72
N TRP A 63 2.98 10.09 6.68
CA TRP A 63 1.55 10.37 6.44
C TRP A 63 1.30 11.51 5.44
N ASP A 64 1.97 12.65 5.60
CA ASP A 64 1.78 13.79 4.68
C ASP A 64 2.29 13.51 3.28
N GLN A 65 3.38 12.76 3.13
CA GLN A 65 3.92 12.36 1.82
C GLN A 65 2.98 11.34 1.15
N ALA A 66 2.42 10.40 1.91
CA ALA A 66 1.46 9.43 1.44
C ALA A 66 0.21 10.11 0.85
N LEU A 67 -0.34 11.11 1.54
CA LEU A 67 -1.53 11.87 1.10
C LEU A 67 -1.23 12.88 -0.02
N ALA A 68 -0.01 13.42 -0.09
CA ALA A 68 0.37 14.35 -1.15
C ALA A 68 0.59 13.65 -2.50
N GLY A 69 1.09 12.41 -2.46
CA GLY A 69 1.40 11.57 -3.61
C GLY A 69 0.17 11.12 -4.41
N ALA A 70 0.39 10.77 -5.68
CA ALA A 70 -0.60 10.15 -6.55
C ALA A 70 -0.23 8.68 -6.76
N TRP A 71 -1.18 7.78 -6.54
CA TRP A 71 -0.96 6.34 -6.51
C TRP A 71 -1.93 5.63 -7.44
N ASP A 72 -1.43 4.74 -8.30
CA ASP A 72 -2.32 3.91 -9.12
C ASP A 72 -3.17 2.97 -8.22
N LEU A 73 -2.63 2.57 -7.05
CA LEU A 73 -3.36 1.80 -6.03
C LEU A 73 -2.98 2.24 -4.61
N VAL A 74 -3.98 2.39 -3.74
CA VAL A 74 -3.81 2.51 -2.28
C VAL A 74 -4.47 1.32 -1.60
N ALA A 75 -3.70 0.58 -0.80
CA ALA A 75 -4.17 -0.56 -0.03
C ALA A 75 -4.24 -0.23 1.46
N MET A 76 -5.32 -0.64 2.11
CA MET A 76 -5.61 -0.46 3.53
C MET A 76 -6.22 -1.76 4.05
N PHE A 77 -5.39 -2.68 4.53
CA PHE A 77 -5.85 -3.97 5.04
C PHE A 77 -5.85 -3.97 6.56
N ASP A 78 -7.03 -4.18 7.17
CA ASP A 78 -7.20 -4.26 8.63
C ASP A 78 -6.58 -3.07 9.39
N VAL A 79 -6.70 -1.86 8.83
CA VAL A 79 -6.15 -0.61 9.41
C VAL A 79 -7.20 0.48 9.63
N LEU A 80 -8.31 0.47 8.89
CA LEU A 80 -9.29 1.55 8.94
C LEU A 80 -9.98 1.64 10.30
N GLU A 81 -10.17 0.51 10.98
CA GLU A 81 -10.68 0.40 12.34
C GLU A 81 -9.80 1.08 13.41
N HIS A 82 -8.55 1.37 13.08
CA HIS A 82 -7.59 2.04 13.95
C HIS A 82 -7.44 3.53 13.65
N ILE A 83 -8.06 4.04 12.57
CA ILE A 83 -7.98 5.45 12.18
C ILE A 83 -9.23 6.18 12.68
N PRO A 84 -9.09 7.15 13.61
CA PRO A 84 -10.26 7.78 14.26
C PRO A 84 -11.06 8.69 13.33
N ASP A 85 -10.43 9.24 12.29
CA ASP A 85 -11.07 10.10 11.30
C ASP A 85 -10.80 9.58 9.89
N LEU A 86 -11.86 9.13 9.20
CA LEU A 86 -11.79 8.64 7.82
C LEU A 86 -11.85 9.77 6.78
N GLY A 87 -11.94 11.03 7.19
CA GLY A 87 -11.95 12.20 6.30
C GLY A 87 -10.72 12.28 5.38
N PHE A 88 -9.60 11.66 5.76
CA PHE A 88 -8.39 11.57 4.93
C PHE A 88 -8.61 10.84 3.60
N LEU A 89 -9.60 9.95 3.50
CA LEU A 89 -9.91 9.22 2.27
C LEU A 89 -10.20 10.20 1.11
N SER A 90 -10.85 11.33 1.40
CA SER A 90 -11.14 12.38 0.43
C SER A 90 -9.88 13.11 -0.10
N ARG A 91 -8.75 12.97 0.58
CA ARG A 91 -7.46 13.58 0.22
C ARG A 91 -6.59 12.64 -0.61
N LEU A 92 -6.92 11.35 -0.68
CA LEU A 92 -6.17 10.38 -1.47
C LEU A 92 -6.32 10.69 -2.97
N LYS A 93 -5.20 10.67 -3.68
CA LYS A 93 -5.16 10.81 -5.13
C LYS A 93 -4.88 9.44 -5.72
N THR A 94 -5.94 8.75 -6.13
CA THR A 94 -5.84 7.43 -6.75
C THR A 94 -6.68 7.34 -8.02
N ARG A 95 -6.40 6.33 -8.85
CA ARG A 95 -7.09 6.09 -10.12
C ARG A 95 -8.45 5.42 -9.93
#